data_AF-A0A1J5RJT3-F1
#
_entry.id   AF-A0A1J5RJT3-F1
#
_cell.length_a   1.000
_cell.length_b   1.000
_cell.length_c   1.000
_cell.angle_alpha   90.00
_cell.angle_beta   90.00
_cell.angle_gamma   90.00
#
_symmetry.space_group_name_H-M   'P 1'
#
loop_
_entity.id
_entity.type
_entity.pdbx_description
1 polymer ?
#
loop_
_entity_poly.entity_id
_entity_poly.type
_entity_poly.pdbx_seq_one_letter_code
_entity_poly.pdbx_strand_id
1 'polypeptide(L)'
;MVGKIERGQAQPTAVLLGRLSAALGMTLSELVARAEGDVDDRRLARAADQPRWTDPATGYVRRAVSPDAGGPLELVEVTLPAGESITYPAEAYAFLHQQIWVLEGRLLFHEDDTEHDLAAGDCLQLGAPAPCTFVNATDEVCRYLVALARRRD
;
A
#
# COMPACT_ATOMS: atom_id res chain seq x y z
N MET A 1 -12.38 -5.56 18.25
CA MET A 1 -11.87 -4.42 17.46
C MET A 1 -12.49 -4.35 16.07
N VAL A 2 -12.50 -5.45 15.30
CA VAL A 2 -13.10 -5.51 13.94
C VAL A 2 -14.51 -4.90 13.87
N GLY A 3 -15.42 -5.29 14.77
CA GLY A 3 -16.77 -4.70 14.76
C GLY A 3 -16.86 -3.18 15.01
N LYS A 4 -15.85 -2.53 15.59
CA LYS A 4 -15.81 -1.05 15.68
C LYS A 4 -15.39 -0.42 14.35
N ILE A 5 -14.51 -1.09 13.60
CA ILE A 5 -14.09 -0.67 12.25
C ILE A 5 -15.26 -0.77 11.29
N GLU A 6 -16.00 -1.88 11.31
CA GLU A 6 -17.20 -2.07 10.47
C GLU A 6 -18.29 -1.03 10.73
N ARG A 7 -18.33 -0.43 11.93
CA ARG A 7 -19.28 0.63 12.29
C ARG A 7 -18.73 2.06 12.08
N GLY A 8 -17.55 2.21 11.47
CA GLY A 8 -16.89 3.51 11.29
C GLY A 8 -16.42 4.17 12.59
N GLN A 9 -16.36 3.43 13.69
CA GLN A 9 -16.05 3.94 15.04
C GLN A 9 -14.54 3.90 15.35
N ALA A 10 -13.73 3.37 14.44
CA ALA A 10 -12.27 3.35 14.54
C ALA A 10 -11.66 3.26 13.14
N GLN A 11 -10.62 4.06 12.87
CA GLN A 11 -9.80 3.89 11.68
C GLN A 11 -8.71 2.85 11.97
N PRO A 12 -8.62 1.75 11.21
CA PRO A 12 -7.59 0.75 11.43
C PRO A 12 -6.22 1.25 10.97
N THR A 13 -5.16 0.81 11.66
CA THR A 13 -3.77 1.11 11.27
C THR A 13 -3.33 0.28 10.05
N ALA A 14 -2.23 0.68 9.40
CA ALA A 14 -1.62 -0.06 8.28
C ALA A 14 -1.43 -1.55 8.59
N VAL A 15 -0.90 -1.84 9.78
CA VAL A 15 -0.62 -3.19 10.27
C VAL A 15 -1.91 -4.01 10.42
N LEU A 16 -2.96 -3.42 10.99
CA LEU A 16 -4.23 -4.13 11.19
C LEU A 16 -4.90 -4.43 9.84
N LEU A 17 -4.89 -3.46 8.93
CA LEU A 17 -5.40 -3.62 7.57
C LEU A 17 -4.62 -4.67 6.78
N GLY A 18 -3.29 -4.70 6.90
CA GLY A 18 -2.45 -5.72 6.29
C GLY A 18 -2.81 -7.13 6.76
N ARG A 19 -3.06 -7.30 8.06
CA ARG A 19 -3.51 -8.60 8.61
C ARG A 19 -4.90 -9.02 8.14
N LEU A 20 -5.84 -8.08 8.01
CA LEU A 20 -7.18 -8.36 7.47
C LEU A 20 -7.12 -8.74 5.99
N SER A 21 -6.31 -8.01 5.22
CA SER A 21 -6.07 -8.26 3.78
C SER A 21 -5.53 -9.68 3.58
N ALA A 22 -4.51 -10.06 4.37
CA ALA A 22 -3.96 -11.41 4.39
C ALA A 22 -5.03 -12.47 4.72
N ALA A 23 -5.79 -12.27 5.79
CA ALA A 23 -6.80 -13.23 6.24
C ALA A 23 -7.95 -13.43 5.23
N LEU A 24 -8.25 -12.41 4.43
CA LEU A 24 -9.33 -12.43 3.43
C LEU A 24 -8.83 -12.75 2.01
N GLY A 25 -7.51 -12.87 1.80
CA GLY A 25 -6.92 -13.06 0.46
C GLY A 25 -7.15 -11.88 -0.49
N MET A 26 -7.37 -10.69 0.06
CA MET A 26 -7.69 -9.46 -0.68
C MET A 26 -6.51 -8.48 -0.63
N THR A 27 -6.33 -7.67 -1.67
CA THR A 27 -5.45 -6.50 -1.57
C THR A 27 -6.06 -5.48 -0.62
N LEU A 28 -5.23 -4.57 -0.10
CA LEU A 28 -5.77 -3.51 0.77
C LEU A 28 -6.77 -2.62 0.02
N SER A 29 -6.52 -2.33 -1.25
CA SER A 29 -7.45 -1.51 -2.03
C SER A 29 -8.78 -2.24 -2.26
N GLU A 30 -8.78 -3.55 -2.54
CA GLU A 30 -10.01 -4.35 -2.60
C GLU A 30 -10.77 -4.33 -1.26
N LEU A 31 -10.05 -4.46 -0.14
CA LEU A 31 -10.66 -4.41 1.19
C LEU A 31 -11.33 -3.06 1.46
N VAL A 32 -10.68 -1.95 1.09
CA VAL A 32 -11.21 -0.59 1.26
C VAL A 32 -12.39 -0.34 0.32
N ALA A 33 -12.26 -0.62 -0.98
CA ALA A 33 -13.33 -0.44 -1.96
C ALA A 33 -14.60 -1.21 -1.57
N ARG A 34 -14.43 -2.45 -1.08
CA ARG A 34 -15.54 -3.27 -0.61
C ARG A 34 -16.20 -2.74 0.67
N ALA A 35 -15.44 -2.06 1.53
CA ALA A 35 -15.97 -1.42 2.73
C ALA A 35 -16.74 -0.13 2.42
N GLU A 36 -16.32 0.61 1.38
CA GLU A 36 -16.96 1.85 0.93
C GLU A 36 -18.20 1.58 0.05
N GLY A 37 -18.33 0.37 -0.52
CA GLY A 37 -19.44 -0.02 -1.39
C GLY A 37 -19.27 0.46 -2.84
N ASP A 38 -18.09 0.99 -3.18
CA ASP A 38 -17.73 1.50 -4.49
C ASP A 38 -17.06 0.40 -5.31
N VAL A 39 -17.87 -0.49 -5.89
CA VAL A 39 -17.41 -1.34 -7.01
C VAL A 39 -17.95 -0.71 -8.29
N ASP A 40 -17.04 -0.14 -9.08
CA ASP A 40 -17.39 0.62 -10.27
C ASP A 40 -16.62 0.09 -11.49
N ASP A 41 -17.35 -0.47 -12.46
CA ASP A 41 -16.81 -1.01 -13.71
C ASP A 41 -16.18 0.06 -14.64
N ARG A 42 -16.13 1.32 -14.21
CA ARG A 42 -15.43 2.40 -14.93
C ARG A 42 -13.94 2.09 -15.07
N ARG A 43 -13.50 2.00 -16.31
CA ARG A 43 -12.08 1.90 -16.70
C ARG A 43 -11.26 3.18 -16.49
N LEU A 44 -11.84 4.22 -15.89
CA LEU A 44 -11.20 5.52 -15.70
C LEU A 44 -11.37 6.00 -14.27
N ALA A 45 -10.30 5.93 -13.49
CA ALA A 45 -10.21 6.55 -12.17
C ALA A 45 -9.68 7.99 -12.31
N ARG A 46 -10.50 8.99 -11.99
CA ARG A 46 -10.07 10.39 -11.97
C ARG A 46 -9.35 10.69 -10.67
N ALA A 47 -8.29 11.50 -10.72
CA ALA A 47 -7.46 11.80 -9.54
C ALA A 47 -8.23 12.36 -8.33
N ALA A 48 -9.33 13.09 -8.58
CA ALA A 48 -10.20 13.62 -7.54
C ALA A 48 -11.07 12.55 -6.85
N ASP A 49 -11.35 11.44 -7.56
CA ASP A 49 -12.24 10.36 -7.10
C ASP A 49 -11.44 9.14 -6.63
N GLN A 50 -10.11 9.16 -6.75
CA GLN A 50 -9.24 8.05 -6.32
C GLN A 50 -9.32 7.88 -4.80
N PRO A 51 -9.74 6.70 -4.30
CA PRO A 51 -9.85 6.44 -2.88
C PRO A 51 -8.54 6.68 -2.14
N ARG A 52 -8.63 7.29 -0.96
CA ARG A 52 -7.48 7.59 -0.11
C ARG A 52 -7.73 7.08 1.28
N TRP A 53 -6.73 6.40 1.82
CA TRP A 53 -6.70 6.00 3.21
C TRP A 53 -5.44 6.55 3.87
N THR A 54 -5.59 7.08 5.09
CA THR A 54 -4.48 7.61 5.88
C THR A 54 -4.29 6.75 7.12
N ASP A 55 -3.07 6.32 7.38
CA ASP A 55 -2.73 5.64 8.62
C ASP A 55 -2.79 6.65 9.78
N PRO A 56 -3.71 6.47 10.76
CA PRO A 56 -3.83 7.41 11.88
C PRO A 56 -2.59 7.42 12.79
N ALA A 57 -1.73 6.41 12.71
CA ALA A 57 -0.52 6.33 13.53
C ALA A 57 0.66 7.15 12.97
N THR A 58 0.83 7.16 11.65
CA THR A 58 2.04 7.68 10.98
C THR A 58 1.74 8.81 9.99
N GLY A 59 0.46 9.07 9.67
CA GLY A 59 0.08 10.05 8.65
C GLY A 59 0.40 9.65 7.21
N TYR A 60 0.95 8.45 7.00
CA TYR A 60 1.14 7.83 5.69
C TYR A 60 -0.18 7.71 4.93
N VAL A 61 -0.17 8.07 3.66
CA VAL A 61 -1.35 8.07 2.80
C VAL A 61 -1.18 7.05 1.69
N ARG A 62 -2.16 6.17 1.51
CA ARG A 62 -2.33 5.34 0.31
C ARG A 62 -3.43 5.91 -0.56
N ARG A 63 -3.14 6.09 -1.84
CA ARG A 63 -4.13 6.42 -2.86
C ARG A 63 -4.22 5.28 -3.87
N ALA A 64 -5.39 4.67 -4.00
CA ALA A 64 -5.64 3.69 -5.04
C ALA A 64 -5.74 4.41 -6.39
N VAL A 65 -4.73 4.24 -7.26
CA VAL A 65 -4.63 4.96 -8.54
C VAL A 65 -5.36 4.21 -9.64
N SER A 66 -5.26 2.88 -9.64
CA SER A 66 -5.96 2.04 -10.61
C SER A 66 -7.48 2.08 -10.39
N PRO A 67 -8.27 2.02 -11.49
CA PRO A 67 -9.69 1.75 -11.38
C PRO A 67 -9.94 0.32 -10.87
N ASP A 68 -11.02 0.12 -10.13
CA ASP A 68 -11.48 -1.20 -9.68
C ASP A 68 -12.28 -1.92 -10.79
N ALA A 69 -11.64 -2.09 -11.96
CA ALA A 69 -12.24 -2.71 -13.14
C ALA A 69 -11.91 -4.21 -13.28
N GLY A 70 -11.52 -4.87 -12.20
CA GLY A 70 -11.20 -6.31 -12.17
C GLY A 70 -9.91 -6.71 -12.91
N GLY A 71 -9.00 -5.77 -13.15
CA GLY A 71 -7.72 -6.03 -13.83
C GLY A 71 -6.70 -6.77 -12.93
N PRO A 72 -5.72 -7.48 -13.53
CA PRO A 72 -4.71 -8.22 -12.76
C PRO A 72 -3.63 -7.33 -12.14
N LEU A 73 -3.61 -6.04 -12.47
CA LEU A 73 -2.61 -5.05 -12.06
C LEU A 73 -3.29 -3.90 -11.33
N GLU A 74 -2.79 -3.60 -10.14
CA GLU A 74 -3.23 -2.50 -9.30
C GLU A 74 -2.05 -1.54 -9.07
N LEU A 75 -2.32 -0.25 -9.19
CA LEU A 75 -1.36 0.82 -8.91
C LEU A 75 -1.82 1.58 -7.67
N VAL A 76 -0.90 1.73 -6.71
CA VAL A 76 -1.11 2.48 -5.48
C VAL A 76 -0.04 3.54 -5.36
N GLU A 77 -0.41 4.81 -5.24
CA GLU A 77 0.53 5.85 -4.85
C GLU A 77 0.57 5.93 -3.33
N VAL A 78 1.76 6.07 -2.81
CA VAL A 78 2.03 6.27 -1.40
C VAL A 78 2.69 7.62 -1.19
N THR A 79 2.26 8.31 -0.13
CA THR A 79 2.98 9.45 0.47
C THR A 79 3.41 9.07 1.89
N LEU A 80 4.73 9.02 2.14
CA LEU A 80 5.33 8.74 3.44
C LEU A 80 5.91 10.04 4.02
N PRO A 81 5.40 10.54 5.17
CA PRO A 81 5.92 11.77 5.78
C PRO A 81 7.39 11.66 6.18
N ALA A 82 8.01 12.82 6.39
CA ALA A 82 9.39 12.93 6.86
C ALA A 82 9.58 12.22 8.21
N GLY A 83 10.67 11.47 8.35
CA GLY A 83 11.02 10.73 9.57
C GLY A 83 10.14 9.53 9.90
N GLU A 84 9.12 9.23 9.10
CA GLU A 84 8.17 8.15 9.38
C GLU A 84 8.61 6.80 8.82
N SER A 85 8.11 5.74 9.44
CA SER A 85 8.34 4.38 8.98
C SER A 85 7.12 3.49 9.18
N ILE A 86 6.95 2.51 8.28
CA ILE A 86 5.88 1.53 8.37
C ILE A 86 6.44 0.15 8.11
N THR A 87 6.16 -0.75 9.04
CA THR A 87 6.44 -2.18 8.89
C THR A 87 5.19 -2.91 8.43
N TYR A 88 5.28 -3.60 7.30
CA TYR A 88 4.24 -4.46 6.80
C TYR A 88 4.59 -5.94 7.03
N PRO A 89 3.64 -6.73 7.56
CA PRO A 89 3.86 -8.16 7.76
C PRO A 89 3.83 -8.87 6.40
N ALA A 90 4.69 -9.88 6.22
CA ALA A 90 4.86 -10.59 4.94
C ALA A 90 3.55 -11.16 4.38
N GLU A 91 2.66 -11.59 5.28
CA GLU A 91 1.37 -12.19 4.94
C GLU A 91 0.46 -11.22 4.18
N ALA A 92 0.62 -9.90 4.39
CA ALA A 92 -0.19 -8.88 3.74
C ALA A 92 -0.03 -8.84 2.21
N TYR A 93 1.05 -9.44 1.69
CA TYR A 93 1.35 -9.47 0.26
C TYR A 93 1.96 -10.78 -0.23
N ALA A 94 1.83 -11.85 0.56
CA ALA A 94 2.39 -13.15 0.20
C ALA A 94 1.90 -13.67 -1.16
N PHE A 95 0.67 -13.32 -1.53
CA PHE A 95 0.02 -13.68 -2.80
C PHE A 95 0.23 -12.65 -3.93
N LEU A 96 1.08 -11.65 -3.73
CA LEU A 96 1.32 -10.55 -4.68
C LEU A 96 2.76 -10.55 -5.21
N HIS A 97 2.92 -10.19 -6.47
CA HIS A 97 4.13 -9.58 -7.03
C HIS A 97 4.06 -8.08 -6.81
N GLN A 98 5.17 -7.48 -6.39
CA GLN A 98 5.25 -6.05 -6.10
C GLN A 98 6.47 -5.42 -6.73
N GLN A 99 6.28 -4.20 -7.24
CA GLN A 99 7.37 -3.30 -7.60
C GLN A 99 7.13 -1.94 -6.96
N ILE A 100 8.20 -1.32 -6.46
CA ILE A 100 8.20 0.04 -5.93
C ILE A 100 8.91 0.92 -6.95
N TRP A 101 8.30 2.04 -7.33
CA TRP A 101 8.94 3.07 -8.14
C TRP A 101 8.90 4.41 -7.39
N VAL A 102 10.06 4.96 -7.05
CA VAL A 102 10.13 6.23 -6.31
C VAL A 102 9.87 7.39 -7.29
N LEU A 103 8.84 8.18 -6.99
CA LEU A 103 8.44 9.33 -7.80
C LEU A 103 9.11 10.61 -7.34
N GLU A 104 9.27 10.76 -6.03
CA GLU A 104 9.80 11.96 -5.37
C GLU A 104 10.43 11.59 -4.02
N GLY A 105 11.52 12.28 -3.66
CA GLY A 105 12.24 12.05 -2.41
C GLY A 105 13.11 10.79 -2.43
N ARG A 106 13.24 10.16 -1.26
CA ARG A 106 14.12 9.02 -1.02
C ARG A 106 13.42 8.00 -0.13
N LEU A 107 13.50 6.73 -0.50
CA LEU A 107 12.91 5.64 0.25
C LEU A 107 13.99 4.65 0.65
N LEU A 108 14.11 4.39 1.94
CA LEU A 108 14.88 3.28 2.46
C LEU A 108 13.93 2.10 2.69
N PHE A 109 14.15 1.00 1.98
CA PHE A 109 13.29 -0.19 2.02
C PHE A 109 14.06 -1.38 2.56
N HIS A 110 13.57 -1.99 3.63
CA HIS A 110 14.16 -3.16 4.26
C HIS A 110 13.30 -4.39 3.95
N GLU A 111 13.93 -5.48 3.50
CA GLU A 111 13.33 -6.80 3.37
C GLU A 111 14.30 -7.85 3.95
N ASP A 112 13.85 -8.60 4.96
CA ASP A 112 14.71 -9.48 5.77
C ASP A 112 16.00 -8.78 6.24
N ASP A 113 17.17 -9.25 5.82
CA ASP A 113 18.50 -8.70 6.13
C ASP A 113 19.02 -7.75 5.03
N THR A 114 18.21 -7.45 4.02
CA THR A 114 18.59 -6.62 2.88
C THR A 114 18.01 -5.22 3.00
N GLU A 115 18.85 -4.22 2.77
CA GLU A 115 18.49 -2.81 2.74
C GLU A 115 18.67 -2.27 1.33
N HIS A 116 17.63 -1.60 0.82
CA HIS A 116 17.62 -0.95 -0.49
C HIS A 116 17.39 0.55 -0.30
N ASP A 117 18.35 1.34 -0.75
CA ASP A 117 18.30 2.81 -0.67
C ASP A 117 17.94 3.39 -2.04
N LEU A 118 16.68 3.78 -2.20
CA LEU A 118 16.07 4.16 -3.48
C LEU A 118 15.93 5.68 -3.59
N ALA A 119 16.49 6.26 -4.66
CA ALA A 119 16.30 7.66 -5.01
C ALA A 119 15.14 7.84 -6.00
N ALA A 120 14.67 9.07 -6.19
CA ALA A 120 13.66 9.39 -7.18
C ALA A 120 14.06 8.90 -8.58
N GLY A 121 13.16 8.14 -9.21
CA GLY A 121 13.39 7.46 -10.49
C GLY A 121 13.74 5.98 -10.37
N ASP A 122 14.24 5.52 -9.22
CA ASP A 122 14.63 4.12 -9.03
C ASP A 122 13.41 3.21 -8.88
N CYS A 123 13.54 2.00 -9.42
CA CYS A 123 12.52 0.97 -9.35
C CYS A 123 13.09 -0.31 -8.75
N LEU A 124 12.42 -0.84 -7.73
CA LEU A 124 12.76 -2.08 -7.05
C LEU A 124 11.66 -3.12 -7.26
N GLN A 125 12.02 -4.31 -7.70
CA GLN A 125 11.15 -5.47 -7.67
C GLN A 125 11.40 -6.26 -6.40
N LEU A 126 10.36 -6.49 -5.61
CA LEU A 126 10.46 -7.22 -4.35
C LEU A 126 10.67 -8.72 -4.59
N GLY A 127 11.40 -9.33 -3.66
CA GLY A 127 11.73 -10.76 -3.70
C GLY A 127 10.58 -11.69 -3.27
N ALA A 128 10.96 -12.77 -2.57
CA ALA A 128 9.99 -13.62 -1.90
C ALA A 128 9.28 -12.82 -0.77
N PRO A 129 8.04 -13.15 -0.41
CA PRO A 129 7.36 -12.47 0.70
C PRO A 129 8.14 -12.62 2.00
N ALA A 130 8.52 -11.49 2.59
CA ALA A 130 9.39 -11.39 3.75
C ALA A 130 9.03 -10.11 4.51
N PRO A 131 8.96 -10.06 5.85
CA PRO A 131 8.60 -8.85 6.58
C PRO A 131 9.41 -7.65 6.08
N CYS A 132 8.72 -6.54 5.79
CA CYS A 132 9.37 -5.39 5.18
C CYS A 132 9.06 -4.10 5.90
N THR A 133 10.00 -3.16 5.83
CA THR A 133 9.85 -1.83 6.42
C THR A 133 10.16 -0.77 5.38
N PHE A 134 9.23 0.16 5.22
CA PHE A 134 9.39 1.37 4.42
C PHE A 134 9.79 2.49 5.36
N VAL A 135 10.89 3.17 5.09
CA VAL A 135 11.44 4.23 5.94
C VAL A 135 11.71 5.46 5.08
N ASN A 136 11.17 6.60 5.52
CA ASN A 136 11.61 7.90 5.03
C ASN A 136 12.50 8.53 6.11
N ALA A 137 13.82 8.32 5.99
CA ALA A 137 14.80 8.87 6.94
C ALA A 137 15.13 10.35 6.70
N THR A 138 14.44 11.00 5.76
CA THR A 138 14.70 12.40 5.38
C THR A 138 13.74 13.37 6.08
N ASP A 139 14.01 14.67 5.92
CA ASP A 139 13.18 15.78 6.40
C ASP A 139 12.11 16.24 5.38
N GLU A 140 12.10 15.61 4.19
CA GLU A 140 11.14 15.89 3.12
C GLU A 140 10.16 14.73 2.94
N VAL A 141 9.05 14.98 2.24
CA VAL A 141 8.07 13.94 1.91
C VAL A 141 8.63 12.98 0.85
N CYS A 142 8.46 11.67 1.04
CA CYS A 142 8.72 10.68 0.03
C CYS A 142 7.42 10.24 -0.65
N ARG A 143 7.39 10.23 -1.99
CA ARG A 143 6.29 9.67 -2.78
C ARG A 143 6.78 8.55 -3.68
N TYR A 144 6.07 7.44 -3.65
CA TYR A 144 6.38 6.27 -4.48
C TYR A 144 5.12 5.57 -4.95
N LEU A 145 5.22 4.90 -6.10
CA LEU A 145 4.18 4.06 -6.65
C LEU A 145 4.49 2.60 -6.30
N VAL A 146 3.47 1.85 -5.90
CA VAL A 146 3.54 0.39 -5.79
C VAL A 146 2.67 -0.20 -6.87
N ALA A 147 3.28 -1.00 -7.75
CA ALA A 147 2.58 -1.84 -8.71
C ALA A 147 2.40 -3.24 -8.12
N LEU A 148 1.15 -3.70 -8.07
CA LEU A 148 0.73 -4.94 -7.42
C LEU A 148 0.07 -5.84 -8.46
N ALA A 149 0.47 -7.10 -8.53
CA ALA A 149 -0.22 -8.11 -9.32
C ALA A 149 -0.36 -9.41 -8.53
N ARG A 150 -1.49 -10.11 -8.65
CA ARG A 150 -1.62 -11.43 -8.02
C ARG A 150 -0.61 -12.40 -8.63
N ARG A 151 0.09 -13.16 -7.78
CA ARG A 151 0.89 -14.30 -8.23
C ARG A 151 -0.07 -15.29 -8.90
N ARG A 152 0.26 -15.73 -10.11
CA ARG A 152 -0.44 -16.86 -10.74
C ARG A 152 0.29 -18.13 -10.33
N ASP A 153 -0.47 -19.09 -9.81
CA ASP A 153 0.02 -20.45 -9.56
C ASP A 153 0.49 -21.13 -10.87
#